data_AF-A0A6A3CK72-F1
#
_entry.id   AF-A0A6A3CK72-F1
#
_cell.length_a   1.000
_cell.length_b   1.000
_cell.length_c   1.000
_cell.angle_alpha   90.00
_cell.angle_beta   90.00
_cell.angle_gamma   90.00
#
_symmetry.space_group_name_H-M   'P 1'
#
loop_
_entity.id
_entity.type
_entity.pdbx_description
1 polymer ?
#
loop_
_entity_poly.entity_id
_entity_poly.type
_entity_poly.pdbx_seq_one_letter_code
_entity_poly.pdbx_strand_id
1 'polypeptide(L)'
;MELNSEHFLLLPQPETASTTLSPVNPGGRACVDYTLQTNEGYATTMEGKVKIAFRTKSGVEVMDDGYKWRKYGKKMIKDNPNPRHYYRCSRAGCKVKKRVERDREDGRFVITTYEGRHNHETPHSSPPYN
;
A
#
# COMPACT_ATOMS: atom_id res chain seq x y z
N MET A 1 -9.48 46.68 -40.62
CA MET A 1 -8.41 45.77 -41.08
C MET A 1 -7.39 45.73 -39.97
N GLU A 2 -7.11 44.52 -39.49
CA GLU A 2 -5.92 44.11 -38.73
C GLU A 2 -5.87 44.59 -37.26
N LEU A 3 -6.15 43.70 -36.28
CA LEU A 3 -5.21 42.80 -35.58
C LEU A 3 -4.24 43.62 -34.67
N ASN A 4 -4.26 43.56 -33.33
CA ASN A 4 -4.18 42.37 -32.50
C ASN A 4 -4.75 42.57 -31.10
N SER A 5 -5.35 41.48 -30.62
CA SER A 5 -6.01 41.30 -29.33
C SER A 5 -5.05 41.43 -28.16
N GLU A 6 -5.59 42.05 -27.12
CA GLU A 6 -5.01 42.24 -25.80
C GLU A 6 -4.49 40.93 -25.19
N HIS A 7 -3.29 41.07 -24.62
CA HIS A 7 -2.58 40.22 -23.69
C HIS A 7 -3.49 39.70 -22.55
N PHE A 8 -3.88 38.42 -22.63
CA PHE A 8 -4.53 37.70 -21.53
C PHE A 8 -3.54 36.70 -20.92
N LEU A 9 -3.42 36.78 -19.60
CA LEU A 9 -2.44 36.09 -18.77
C LEU A 9 -2.49 34.56 -18.96
N LEU A 10 -1.32 33.97 -19.25
CA LEU A 10 -1.10 32.52 -19.24
C LEU A 10 -1.26 31.99 -17.80
N LEU A 11 -2.34 31.26 -17.56
CA LEU A 11 -2.43 30.32 -16.45
C LEU A 11 -1.48 29.13 -16.74
N PRO A 12 -0.74 28.62 -15.74
CA PRO A 12 0.08 27.42 -15.93
C PRO A 12 -0.83 26.23 -16.20
N GLN A 13 -0.62 25.57 -17.34
CA GLN A 13 -1.31 24.32 -17.66
C GLN A 13 -0.79 23.22 -16.73
N PRO A 14 -1.66 22.30 -16.26
CA PRO A 14 -1.22 21.11 -15.57
C PRO A 14 -0.42 20.27 -16.56
N GLU A 15 0.89 20.22 -16.35
CA GLU A 15 1.77 19.35 -17.12
C GLU A 15 1.27 17.91 -17.03
N THR A 16 0.90 17.42 -18.21
CA THR A 16 0.37 16.09 -18.44
C THR A 16 1.40 15.06 -17.98
N ALA A 17 1.11 14.36 -16.90
CA ALA A 17 1.78 13.10 -16.59
C ALA A 17 1.55 12.15 -17.78
N SER A 18 2.57 12.08 -18.65
CA SER A 18 2.55 11.30 -19.87
C SER A 18 2.51 9.82 -19.49
N THR A 19 1.30 9.26 -19.51
CA THR A 19 1.04 7.84 -19.23
C THR A 19 1.39 7.06 -20.49
N THR A 20 2.68 6.77 -20.70
CA THR A 20 3.10 5.82 -21.72
C THR A 20 2.99 4.40 -21.16
N LEU A 21 1.86 3.75 -21.43
CA LEU A 21 1.70 2.31 -21.22
C LEU A 21 2.51 1.58 -22.28
N SER A 22 3.69 1.08 -21.92
CA SER A 22 4.44 0.15 -22.76
C SER A 22 4.45 -1.24 -22.13
N PRO A 23 3.90 -2.27 -22.79
CA PRO A 23 3.98 -3.63 -22.31
C PRO A 23 5.38 -4.20 -22.57
N VAL A 24 6.11 -4.59 -21.54
CA VAL A 24 7.30 -5.44 -21.69
C VAL A 24 6.88 -6.89 -21.44
N ASN A 25 6.90 -7.69 -22.50
CA ASN A 25 6.77 -9.14 -22.42
C ASN A 25 8.00 -9.72 -23.13
N PRO A 26 8.78 -10.57 -22.45
CA PRO A 26 9.42 -11.66 -23.15
C PRO A 26 9.15 -12.95 -22.36
N GLY A 27 8.14 -13.69 -22.79
CA GLY A 27 8.02 -15.12 -22.44
C GLY A 27 6.97 -15.48 -21.39
N GLY A 28 5.70 -15.45 -21.80
CA GLY A 28 4.73 -16.49 -21.44
C GLY A 28 4.32 -16.60 -19.97
N ARG A 29 3.41 -15.73 -19.53
CA ARG A 29 2.24 -16.04 -18.66
C ARG A 29 1.48 -14.75 -18.37
N ALA A 30 0.24 -14.67 -18.86
CA ALA A 30 -0.61 -13.49 -18.74
C ALA A 30 -1.04 -13.24 -17.29
N CYS A 31 -0.56 -12.16 -16.68
CA CYS A 31 -1.31 -11.39 -15.69
C CYS A 31 -0.76 -9.96 -15.66
N VAL A 32 -1.68 -8.99 -15.62
CA VAL A 32 -1.42 -7.57 -15.79
C VAL A 32 -0.74 -6.96 -14.56
N ASP A 33 0.52 -6.57 -14.70
CA ASP A 33 1.25 -5.78 -13.71
C ASP A 33 0.81 -4.30 -13.82
N TYR A 34 0.06 -3.80 -12.83
CA TYR A 34 -0.15 -2.36 -12.68
C TYR A 34 0.78 -1.86 -11.57
N THR A 35 1.98 -1.40 -11.96
CA THR A 35 2.92 -0.72 -11.08
C THR A 35 2.47 0.73 -10.88
N LEU A 36 1.83 1.03 -9.74
CA LEU A 36 1.71 2.40 -9.26
C LEU A 36 3.00 2.76 -8.52
N GLN A 37 3.89 3.51 -9.17
CA GLN A 37 5.06 4.13 -8.55
C GLN A 37 4.58 5.19 -7.56
N THR A 38 4.37 4.78 -6.31
CA THR A 38 4.56 5.67 -5.16
C THR A 38 5.81 5.20 -4.44
N ASN A 39 6.56 6.15 -3.92
CA ASN A 39 7.90 6.06 -3.34
C ASN A 39 8.10 4.95 -2.28
N GLU A 40 7.06 4.30 -1.75
CA GLU A 40 7.18 3.35 -0.63
C GLU A 40 6.19 2.16 -0.64
N GLY A 41 5.54 1.81 -1.77
CA GLY A 41 4.52 0.74 -1.81
C GLY A 41 4.48 -0.12 -3.08
N TYR A 42 4.27 -1.42 -2.94
CA TYR A 42 3.94 -2.35 -4.02
C TYR A 42 2.57 -3.01 -3.79
N ALA A 43 1.66 -2.89 -4.75
CA ALA A 43 0.41 -3.63 -4.78
C ALA A 43 0.55 -4.82 -5.72
N THR A 44 0.14 -6.01 -5.30
CA THR A 44 0.21 -7.22 -6.10
C THR A 44 -1.12 -7.95 -6.01
N THR A 45 -1.68 -8.32 -7.16
CA THR A 45 -2.87 -9.15 -7.25
C THR A 45 -2.44 -10.54 -7.71
N MET A 46 -2.35 -11.49 -6.77
CA MET A 46 -2.12 -12.91 -7.11
C MET A 46 -3.39 -13.70 -6.78
N GLU A 47 -3.87 -14.50 -7.74
CA GLU A 47 -5.02 -15.42 -7.57
C GLU A 47 -6.32 -14.72 -7.11
N GLY A 48 -6.61 -13.51 -7.62
CA GLY A 48 -7.81 -12.75 -7.25
C GLY A 48 -7.81 -12.18 -5.83
N LYS A 49 -6.70 -12.30 -5.08
CA LYS A 49 -6.54 -11.71 -3.75
C LYS A 49 -5.71 -10.42 -3.87
N VAL A 50 -6.35 -9.30 -3.51
CA VAL A 50 -5.66 -8.01 -3.39
C VAL A 50 -4.68 -8.09 -2.23
N LYS A 51 -3.39 -7.92 -2.52
CA LYS A 51 -2.33 -7.75 -1.53
C LYS A 51 -1.66 -6.41 -1.75
N ILE A 52 -1.51 -5.66 -0.66
CA ILE A 52 -0.86 -4.36 -0.68
C ILE A 52 0.26 -4.41 0.33
N ALA A 53 1.47 -4.13 -0.09
CA ALA A 53 2.61 -4.06 0.79
C ALA A 53 3.32 -2.72 0.66
N PHE A 54 3.88 -2.23 1.75
CA PHE A 54 4.63 -1.00 1.76
C PHE A 54 5.75 -1.07 2.77
N ARG A 55 6.78 -0.28 2.51
CA ARG A 55 8.02 -0.22 3.28
C ARG A 55 8.12 1.18 3.88
N THR A 56 8.00 1.28 5.19
CA THR A 56 7.96 2.58 5.89
C THR A 56 9.11 2.68 6.88
N LYS A 57 9.81 3.81 6.91
CA LYS A 57 10.81 4.11 7.94
C LYS A 57 10.10 4.35 9.28
N SER A 58 10.35 3.51 10.28
CA SER A 58 9.63 3.58 11.55
C SER A 58 10.46 3.02 12.71
N GLY A 59 10.43 3.68 13.87
CA GLY A 59 11.01 3.14 15.11
C GLY A 59 10.13 2.04 15.75
N VAL A 60 8.85 1.99 15.40
CA VAL A 60 7.89 1.00 15.92
C VAL A 60 7.66 -0.12 14.92
N GLU A 61 7.57 -1.36 15.43
CA GLU A 61 7.35 -2.53 14.57
C GLU A 61 5.93 -2.56 14.00
N VAL A 62 4.91 -2.28 14.81
CA VAL A 62 3.51 -2.26 14.39
C VAL A 62 3.00 -0.82 14.46
N MET A 63 2.63 -0.26 13.31
CA MET A 63 2.00 1.06 13.25
C MET A 63 0.51 0.98 13.60
N ASP A 64 0.00 2.04 14.21
CA ASP A 64 -1.44 2.22 14.40
C ASP A 64 -2.06 2.67 13.07
N ASP A 65 -2.94 1.83 12.52
CA ASP A 65 -3.66 2.05 11.27
C ASP A 65 -5.17 2.24 11.50
N GLY A 66 -5.58 2.43 12.77
CA GLY A 66 -6.97 2.61 13.16
C GLY A 66 -7.81 1.33 13.16
N TYR A 67 -7.25 0.18 12.75
CA TYR A 67 -7.92 -1.13 12.83
C TYR A 67 -7.47 -1.93 14.04
N LYS A 68 -8.39 -2.73 14.59
CA LYS A 68 -8.07 -3.64 15.70
C LYS A 68 -7.53 -4.96 15.17
N TRP A 69 -6.30 -5.30 15.53
CA TRP A 69 -5.61 -6.51 15.09
C TRP A 69 -5.41 -7.52 16.23
N ARG A 70 -5.54 -8.81 15.92
CA ARG A 70 -5.16 -9.92 16.81
C ARG A 70 -3.98 -10.68 16.20
N LYS A 71 -2.90 -10.82 16.96
CA LYS A 71 -1.76 -11.66 16.58
C LYS A 71 -2.19 -13.13 16.60
N TYR A 72 -1.93 -13.85 15.52
CA TYR A 72 -2.22 -15.29 15.45
C TYR A 72 -0.95 -16.12 15.22
N GLY A 73 0.17 -15.49 14.89
CA GLY A 73 1.41 -16.20 14.62
C GLY A 73 2.64 -15.31 14.64
N LYS A 74 3.78 -15.98 14.79
CA LYS A 74 5.13 -15.44 14.68
C LYS A 74 5.97 -16.50 13.98
N LYS A 75 6.80 -16.11 13.00
CA LYS A 75 7.71 -17.01 12.31
C LYS A 75 9.11 -16.40 12.28
N MET A 76 10.12 -17.14 12.76
CA MET A 76 11.51 -16.78 12.53
C MET A 76 11.84 -16.96 11.05
N ILE A 77 12.57 -16.00 10.49
CA ILE A 77 12.95 -15.99 9.08
C ILE A 77 14.43 -16.35 8.99
N LYS A 78 14.78 -17.28 8.10
CA LYS A 78 16.13 -17.88 8.02
C LYS A 78 17.24 -16.82 7.86
N ASP A 79 16.96 -15.76 7.12
CA ASP A 79 17.96 -14.74 6.76
C ASP A 79 17.66 -13.35 7.35
N ASN A 80 16.68 -13.23 8.25
CA ASN A 80 16.35 -11.96 8.90
C ASN A 80 16.37 -12.17 10.43
N PRO A 81 17.21 -11.42 11.17
CA PRO A 81 17.28 -11.53 12.63
C PRO A 81 15.94 -11.17 13.30
N ASN A 82 15.09 -10.42 12.60
CA ASN A 82 13.78 -10.04 13.08
C ASN A 82 12.72 -11.08 12.65
N PRO A 83 11.83 -11.47 13.58
CA PRO A 83 10.72 -12.35 13.24
C PRO A 83 9.69 -11.66 12.33
N ARG A 84 8.97 -12.46 11.55
CA ARG A 84 7.75 -12.05 10.87
C ARG A 84 6.55 -12.26 11.78
N HIS A 85 5.74 -11.23 11.95
CA HIS A 85 4.51 -11.27 12.73
C HIS A 85 3.27 -11.31 11.86
N TYR A 86 2.29 -12.08 12.30
CA TYR A 86 1.06 -12.32 11.57
C TYR A 86 -0.17 -11.94 12.38
N TYR A 87 -1.03 -11.13 11.77
CA TYR A 87 -2.21 -10.57 12.39
C TYR A 87 -3.45 -10.79 11.52
N ARG A 88 -4.60 -10.94 12.19
CA ARG A 88 -5.92 -10.94 11.57
C ARG A 88 -6.75 -9.80 12.14
N CYS A 89 -7.65 -9.24 11.34
CA CYS A 89 -8.60 -8.26 11.84
C CYS A 89 -9.44 -8.86 12.98
N SER A 90 -9.73 -8.05 13.99
CA SER A 90 -10.48 -8.45 15.17
C SER A 90 -12.00 -8.40 14.99
N ARG A 91 -12.48 -7.68 13.96
CA ARG A 91 -13.91 -7.58 13.68
C ARG A 91 -14.46 -8.93 13.22
N ALA A 92 -15.57 -9.36 13.79
CA ALA A 92 -16.28 -10.56 13.36
C ALA A 92 -16.64 -10.47 11.87
N GLY A 93 -16.45 -11.58 11.13
CA GLY A 93 -16.70 -11.63 9.69
C GLY A 93 -15.67 -10.93 8.80
N CYS A 94 -14.70 -10.20 9.37
CA CYS A 94 -13.63 -9.59 8.59
C CYS A 94 -12.50 -10.59 8.31
N LYS A 95 -12.13 -10.75 7.04
CA LYS A 95 -11.12 -11.73 6.59
C LYS A 95 -9.74 -11.11 6.33
N VAL A 96 -9.57 -9.81 6.61
CA VAL A 96 -8.30 -9.12 6.37
C VAL A 96 -7.20 -9.66 7.26
N LYS A 97 -6.04 -9.87 6.66
CA LYS A 97 -4.81 -10.27 7.35
C LYS A 97 -3.74 -9.23 7.09
N LYS A 98 -2.84 -9.05 8.06
CA LYS A 98 -1.59 -8.31 7.83
C LYS A 98 -0.37 -9.07 8.32
N ARG A 99 0.73 -8.90 7.59
CA ARG A 99 2.07 -9.37 7.93
C ARG A 99 2.93 -8.15 8.21
N VAL A 100 3.76 -8.25 9.24
CA VAL A 100 4.68 -7.18 9.64
C VAL A 100 6.04 -7.80 9.83
N GLU A 101 7.07 -7.22 9.22
CA GLU A 101 8.46 -7.60 9.43
C GLU A 101 9.37 -6.39 9.30
N ARG A 102 10.50 -6.42 10.01
CA ARG A 102 11.59 -5.47 9.77
C ARG A 102 12.29 -5.82 8.47
N ASP A 103 12.68 -4.80 7.72
CA ASP A 103 13.50 -4.98 6.54
C ASP A 103 14.84 -5.65 6.93
N ARG A 104 15.31 -6.56 6.08
CA ARG A 104 16.51 -7.34 6.32
C ARG A 104 17.78 -6.50 6.15
N GLU A 105 17.76 -5.58 5.19
CA GLU A 105 18.93 -4.78 4.80
C GLU A 105 19.02 -3.51 5.65
N ASP A 106 17.88 -2.88 5.96
CA ASP A 106 17.83 -1.70 6.82
C ASP A 106 16.75 -1.83 7.90
N GLY A 107 17.15 -2.24 9.10
CA GLY A 107 16.25 -2.42 10.24
C GLY A 107 15.48 -1.18 10.67
N ARG A 108 15.76 0.02 10.13
CA ARG A 108 14.93 1.22 10.35
C ARG A 108 13.61 1.16 9.58
N PHE A 109 13.50 0.30 8.59
CA PHE A 109 12.29 0.13 7.79
C PHE A 109 11.46 -1.06 8.27
N VAL A 110 10.14 -0.90 8.18
CA VAL A 110 9.14 -1.92 8.45
C VAL A 110 8.39 -2.18 7.15
N ILE A 111 8.31 -3.45 6.78
CA ILE A 111 7.51 -3.93 5.67
C ILE A 111 6.18 -4.42 6.24
N THR A 112 5.09 -3.78 5.83
CA THR A 112 3.72 -4.20 6.18
C THR A 112 3.02 -4.70 4.93
N THR A 113 2.47 -5.91 4.96
CA THR A 113 1.63 -6.45 3.88
C THR A 113 0.22 -6.70 4.37
N TYR A 114 -0.78 -6.12 3.72
CA TYR A 114 -2.20 -6.42 3.89
C TYR A 114 -2.69 -7.40 2.83
N GLU A 115 -3.62 -8.27 3.20
CA GLU A 115 -4.33 -9.16 2.30
C GLU A 115 -5.84 -9.03 2.52
N GLY A 116 -6.57 -8.72 1.46
CA GLY A 116 -8.03 -8.52 1.47
C GLY A 116 -8.46 -7.07 1.73
N ARG A 117 -9.78 -6.87 1.85
CA ARG A 117 -10.41 -5.57 2.08
C ARG A 117 -11.29 -5.61 3.33
N HIS A 118 -11.24 -4.56 4.14
CA HIS A 118 -12.12 -4.41 5.30
C HIS A 118 -13.57 -4.20 4.82
N ASN A 119 -14.50 -4.88 5.49
CA ASN A 119 -15.94 -4.80 5.26
C ASN A 119 -16.66 -4.08 6.41
N HIS A 120 -15.93 -3.21 7.12
CA HIS A 120 -16.41 -2.45 8.26
C HIS A 120 -15.58 -1.17 8.37
N GLU A 121 -16.14 -0.17 9.03
CA GLU A 121 -15.41 1.05 9.37
C GLU A 121 -14.33 0.81 10.41
N THR A 122 -13.38 1.74 10.48
CA THR A 122 -12.38 1.72 11.54
C THR A 122 -13.08 1.89 12.90
N PRO A 123 -12.71 1.11 13.94
CA PRO A 123 -13.32 1.24 15.27
C PRO A 123 -13.15 2.60 15.95
N HIS A 124 -12.40 3.53 15.36
CA HIS A 124 -12.23 4.92 15.81
C HIS A 124 -13.11 5.91 15.03
N SER A 125 -13.94 5.46 14.08
CA SER A 125 -14.88 6.34 13.35
C SER A 125 -16.13 6.71 14.15
N SER A 126 -16.45 6.00 15.23
CA SER A 126 -17.57 6.37 16.10
C SER A 126 -17.17 7.52 17.02
N PRO A 127 -17.83 8.69 16.97
CA PRO A 127 -17.58 9.75 17.94
C PRO A 127 -17.83 9.23 19.36
N PRO A 128 -17.03 9.66 20.37
CA PRO A 128 -17.39 9.41 21.75
C PRO A 128 -18.79 9.99 21.99
N TYR A 129 -19.67 9.22 22.64
CA TYR A 129 -21.08 9.56 22.86
C TYR A 129 -21.30 11.02 23.31
N ASN A 130 -22.39 11.63 22.80
CA ASN A 130 -22.96 12.91 23.25
C ASN A 130 -23.64 12.75 24.62
#